data_AF-F2TYA0-F1
#
_entry.id   AF-F2TYA0-F1
#
_cell.length_a   1.000
_cell.length_b   1.000
_cell.length_c   1.000
_cell.angle_alpha   90.00
_cell.angle_beta   90.00
_cell.angle_gamma   90.00
#
_symmetry.space_group_name_H-M   'P 1'
#
loop_
_entity.id
_entity.type
_entity.pdbx_description
1 polymer ?
#
loop_
_entity_poly.entity_id
_entity_poly.type
_entity_poly.pdbx_seq_one_letter_code
_entity_poly.pdbx_strand_id
1 'polypeptide(L)'
;MLFVCSAAFGSQMFEMKLVKSSSTQEAVRNRLVVSTECSVPAQVRHVYVHPQDGGRFAQTLERSPVLKPTQVAANVAQRKWAKLTLGEDLKIEPISGPFDGVGLATLELDFWKKSASQTTRYKIEEMATQFRESFANMILSPGQLILFSFKPSNAKEVLLSVTVKELFKFDEGSLMGPSLHVIIMDELDAICRQRGSVQSGTGVHDSIVNQLLSKIDGVEALNNILLIGMTNRLDMIDEALLRPGRLELKMQIGLPDTVGREQIFNIHTKKMRENKMLAEDVNIKELAGATKNFSGAEIAGVCRSAASFASNRCIKFDNTVEVKTEELSSIKVTREDFLNAVQEVIPAFGAATEELDDCARNGIVTWGEPVQRVLSDGELLIQQAENSTRTPLVSVLLSGQAGSGKTALAAALALRSSFPLVKLISPEQMVGYSEFAKVNKINKVFEDAYKSRLSVIVIDDIERLLDYSAMGNRFSNVILQALLVLFKKAPPKGHKLFLIGTTSKRSVLDLMGITEAFSQIIQVEQLTEGSQVMKVIDDLQPFPERDIEQIRTALSHGSQLRHSMLDDTVEISIGIKKLYMLIEMARQAEEQPGEKFLESLFDECRYNRRHLD
;
A
#
# COMPACT_ATOMS: atom_id res chain seq x y z
N MET A 1 -19.47 34.02 -33.61
CA MET A 1 -18.64 32.90 -34.10
C MET A 1 -17.52 33.46 -34.94
N LEU A 2 -16.31 33.00 -34.73
CA LEU A 2 -15.10 33.32 -35.51
C LEU A 2 -14.63 32.03 -36.15
N PHE A 3 -14.00 32.10 -37.31
CA PHE A 3 -13.93 30.98 -38.23
C PHE A 3 -12.50 30.68 -38.72
N VAL A 4 -12.05 29.41 -38.69
CA VAL A 4 -10.74 28.95 -39.22
C VAL A 4 -10.97 28.00 -40.41
N CYS A 5 -10.16 28.15 -41.47
CA CYS A 5 -10.42 27.56 -42.79
C CYS A 5 -9.62 26.27 -43.06
N SER A 6 -10.29 25.22 -43.55
CA SER A 6 -9.68 24.12 -44.29
C SER A 6 -10.58 23.69 -45.47
N ALA A 7 -9.92 23.37 -46.59
CA ALA A 7 -10.44 22.82 -47.85
C ALA A 7 -11.17 23.78 -48.83
N ALA A 8 -10.81 23.62 -50.11
CA ALA A 8 -11.06 24.49 -51.25
C ALA A 8 -12.08 23.89 -52.23
N PHE A 9 -12.89 24.75 -52.87
CA PHE A 9 -13.70 24.45 -54.05
C PHE A 9 -13.55 25.60 -55.07
N GLY A 10 -13.19 25.27 -56.31
CA GLY A 10 -13.33 26.11 -57.51
C GLY A 10 -12.58 27.46 -57.52
N SER A 11 -11.28 27.43 -57.78
CA SER A 11 -10.37 28.59 -57.80
C SER A 11 -10.55 29.50 -59.03
N GLN A 12 -11.52 30.41 -58.98
CA GLN A 12 -11.53 31.58 -59.85
C GLN A 12 -10.84 32.74 -59.10
N MET A 13 -9.66 33.14 -59.59
CA MET A 13 -8.90 34.26 -59.02
C MET A 13 -9.32 35.59 -59.67
N PHE A 14 -9.51 36.61 -58.85
CA PHE A 14 -9.87 37.96 -59.31
C PHE A 14 -8.71 38.92 -59.02
N GLU A 15 -8.30 39.70 -60.01
CA GLU A 15 -7.28 40.74 -59.85
C GLU A 15 -7.93 42.09 -59.53
N MET A 16 -7.49 42.74 -58.45
CA MET A 16 -8.00 44.04 -58.00
C MET A 16 -6.90 44.96 -57.49
N LYS A 17 -7.08 46.27 -57.70
CA LYS A 17 -6.14 47.29 -57.23
C LYS A 17 -6.39 47.70 -55.79
N LEU A 18 -5.34 47.70 -54.98
CA LEU A 18 -5.44 48.11 -53.58
C LEU A 18 -5.53 49.64 -53.42
N VAL A 19 -6.56 50.09 -52.71
CA VAL A 19 -6.83 51.48 -52.38
C VAL A 19 -6.92 51.65 -50.86
N LYS A 20 -6.80 52.89 -50.38
CA LYS A 20 -6.99 53.23 -48.97
C LYS A 20 -8.49 53.21 -48.62
N SER A 21 -8.83 52.71 -47.44
CA SER A 21 -10.20 52.80 -46.91
C SER A 21 -10.66 54.26 -46.76
N SER A 22 -11.94 54.50 -47.06
CA SER A 22 -12.50 55.84 -47.22
C SER A 22 -12.90 56.48 -45.89
N SER A 23 -13.34 55.68 -44.91
CA SER A 23 -13.78 56.17 -43.60
C SER A 23 -12.99 55.57 -42.42
N THR A 24 -12.93 56.32 -41.32
CA THR A 24 -12.34 55.88 -40.05
C THR A 24 -13.17 54.79 -39.36
N GLN A 25 -14.48 54.74 -39.62
CA GLN A 25 -15.35 53.66 -39.10
C GLN A 25 -15.12 52.33 -39.83
N GLU A 26 -14.89 52.36 -41.14
CA GLU A 26 -14.48 51.19 -41.93
C GLU A 26 -13.13 50.63 -41.45
N ALA A 27 -12.24 51.48 -40.94
CA ALA A 27 -10.97 51.05 -40.39
C ALA A 27 -11.12 50.15 -39.15
N VAL A 28 -12.07 50.44 -38.26
CA VAL A 28 -12.23 49.70 -37.00
C VAL A 28 -12.85 48.31 -37.22
N ARG A 29 -13.57 48.08 -38.33
CA ARG A 29 -14.29 46.82 -38.58
C ARG A 29 -13.42 45.66 -39.05
N ASN A 30 -12.14 45.90 -39.36
CA ASN A 30 -11.19 44.89 -39.87
C ASN A 30 -11.74 44.04 -41.03
N ARG A 31 -12.54 44.65 -41.91
CA ARG A 31 -13.05 44.03 -43.14
C ARG A 31 -12.41 44.65 -44.36
N LEU A 32 -12.22 43.85 -45.39
CA LEU A 32 -11.71 44.28 -46.68
C LEU A 32 -12.88 44.81 -47.51
N VAL A 33 -12.85 46.09 -47.88
CA VAL A 33 -14.00 46.72 -48.53
C VAL A 33 -13.89 46.58 -50.04
N VAL A 34 -14.94 46.08 -50.69
CA VAL A 34 -15.03 45.92 -52.16
C VAL A 34 -16.28 46.62 -52.69
N SER A 35 -16.31 46.91 -53.99
CA SER A 35 -17.50 47.49 -54.63
C SER A 35 -18.69 46.53 -54.62
N THR A 36 -19.91 47.08 -54.61
CA THR A 36 -21.16 46.30 -54.74
C THR A 36 -21.28 45.63 -56.12
N GLU A 37 -20.67 46.20 -57.15
CA GLU A 37 -20.68 45.73 -58.54
C GLU A 37 -19.42 44.91 -58.91
N CYS A 38 -18.70 44.42 -57.90
CA CYS A 38 -17.44 43.70 -58.09
C CYS A 38 -17.63 42.29 -58.69
N SER A 39 -16.61 41.79 -59.38
CA SER A 39 -16.56 40.46 -60.02
C SER A 39 -16.71 39.27 -59.05
N VAL A 40 -16.58 39.50 -57.74
CA VAL A 40 -16.73 38.45 -56.71
C VAL A 40 -18.23 38.21 -56.41
N PRO A 41 -18.73 36.95 -56.52
CA PRO A 41 -20.14 36.63 -56.31
C PRO A 41 -20.69 37.10 -54.96
N ALA A 42 -21.95 37.56 -54.94
CA ALA A 42 -22.65 38.09 -53.76
C ALA A 42 -22.66 37.17 -52.54
N GLN A 43 -22.54 35.87 -52.77
CA GLN A 43 -22.60 34.82 -51.75
C GLN A 43 -21.27 34.63 -50.99
N VAL A 44 -20.15 35.14 -51.53
CA VAL A 44 -18.82 35.00 -50.92
C VAL A 44 -18.64 36.05 -49.82
N ARG A 45 -18.45 35.59 -48.57
CA ARG A 45 -18.21 36.44 -47.40
C ARG A 45 -16.73 36.56 -47.00
N HIS A 46 -15.92 35.58 -47.38
CA HIS A 46 -14.53 35.47 -46.97
C HIS A 46 -13.62 35.18 -48.16
N VAL A 47 -12.41 35.72 -48.16
CA VAL A 47 -11.46 35.61 -49.27
C VAL A 47 -10.02 35.41 -48.78
N TYR A 48 -9.22 34.71 -49.57
CA TYR A 48 -7.77 34.78 -49.49
C TYR A 48 -7.27 35.93 -50.37
N VAL A 49 -6.43 36.76 -49.79
CA VAL A 49 -5.68 37.80 -50.49
C VAL A 49 -4.25 37.33 -50.66
N HIS A 50 -3.80 37.29 -51.91
CA HIS A 50 -2.44 36.96 -52.30
C HIS A 50 -1.73 38.24 -52.77
N PRO A 51 -0.79 38.80 -51.98
CA PRO A 51 0.09 39.88 -52.44
C PRO A 51 1.15 39.34 -53.41
N GLN A 52 1.86 40.25 -54.08
CA GLN A 52 2.93 39.87 -55.01
C GLN A 52 4.13 39.19 -54.31
N ASP A 53 4.31 39.42 -53.01
CA ASP A 53 5.42 38.92 -52.18
C ASP A 53 5.24 37.47 -51.67
N GLY A 54 4.29 36.71 -52.23
CA GLY A 54 4.18 35.25 -52.01
C GLY A 54 3.49 34.80 -50.70
N GLY A 55 2.69 35.65 -50.07
CA GLY A 55 1.88 35.30 -48.89
C GLY A 55 0.42 34.96 -49.21
N ARG A 56 -0.29 34.27 -48.31
CA ARG A 56 -1.76 34.14 -48.36
C ARG A 56 -2.36 34.63 -47.04
N PHE A 57 -3.36 35.52 -47.12
CA PHE A 57 -4.00 36.09 -45.94
C PHE A 57 -5.52 35.94 -46.04
N ALA A 58 -6.16 35.37 -45.02
CA ALA A 58 -7.62 35.29 -44.99
C ALA A 58 -8.21 36.60 -44.46
N GLN A 59 -9.18 37.17 -45.19
CA GLN A 59 -9.88 38.39 -44.83
C GLN A 59 -11.38 38.24 -45.07
N THR A 60 -12.17 39.01 -44.32
CA THR A 60 -13.63 39.06 -44.46
C THR A 60 -14.01 40.26 -45.32
N LEU A 61 -14.91 40.06 -46.29
CA LEU A 61 -15.34 41.11 -47.21
C LEU A 61 -16.48 41.97 -46.63
N GLU A 62 -16.44 43.26 -46.90
CA GLU A 62 -17.56 44.20 -46.73
C GLU A 62 -17.81 44.90 -48.07
N ARG A 63 -19.07 45.12 -48.45
CA ARG A 63 -19.42 45.73 -49.74
C ARG A 63 -19.84 47.19 -49.52
N SER A 64 -19.29 48.10 -50.30
CA SER A 64 -19.61 49.53 -50.26
C SER A 64 -19.79 50.09 -51.68
N PRO A 65 -20.81 50.94 -51.93
CA PRO A 65 -21.05 51.53 -53.26
C PRO A 65 -20.02 52.61 -53.65
N VAL A 66 -19.12 52.98 -52.74
CA VAL A 66 -18.17 54.10 -52.90
C VAL A 66 -16.96 53.72 -53.79
N LEU A 67 -16.65 52.43 -53.92
CA LEU A 67 -15.47 51.94 -54.63
C LEU A 67 -15.77 51.55 -56.08
N LYS A 68 -14.78 51.72 -56.96
CA LYS A 68 -14.86 51.23 -58.35
C LYS A 68 -14.84 49.69 -58.37
N PRO A 69 -15.49 49.02 -59.35
CA PRO A 69 -15.57 47.56 -59.43
C PRO A 69 -14.22 46.81 -59.42
N THR A 70 -13.14 47.46 -59.86
CA THR A 70 -11.78 46.90 -59.93
C THR A 70 -10.89 47.25 -58.73
N GLN A 71 -11.46 47.87 -57.70
CA GLN A 71 -10.72 48.35 -56.52
C GLN A 71 -11.13 47.63 -55.25
N VAL A 72 -10.13 47.37 -54.40
CA VAL A 72 -10.29 46.81 -53.06
C VAL A 72 -9.64 47.72 -52.05
N ALA A 73 -10.31 48.01 -50.93
CA ALA A 73 -9.78 48.88 -49.90
C ALA A 73 -9.41 48.11 -48.62
N ALA A 74 -8.18 48.32 -48.14
CA ALA A 74 -7.70 47.75 -46.89
C ALA A 74 -7.31 48.81 -45.87
N ASN A 75 -7.54 48.52 -44.60
CA ASN A 75 -7.19 49.38 -43.49
C ASN A 75 -5.66 49.38 -43.24
N VAL A 76 -5.15 50.42 -42.57
CA VAL A 76 -3.77 50.55 -42.07
C VAL A 76 -3.30 49.32 -41.29
N ALA A 77 -4.13 48.74 -40.40
CA ALA A 77 -3.74 47.54 -39.64
C ALA A 77 -3.55 46.32 -40.54
N GLN A 78 -4.48 46.10 -41.48
CA GLN A 78 -4.40 45.00 -42.46
C GLN A 78 -3.19 45.17 -43.38
N ARG A 79 -2.92 46.40 -43.85
CA ARG A 79 -1.76 46.70 -44.69
C ARG A 79 -0.44 46.50 -43.95
N LYS A 80 -0.35 46.88 -42.67
CA LYS A 80 0.84 46.61 -41.83
C LYS A 80 1.04 45.12 -41.60
N TRP A 81 -0.03 44.37 -41.32
CA TRP A 81 0.05 42.93 -41.06
C TRP A 81 0.39 42.12 -42.31
N ALA A 82 -0.31 42.36 -43.42
CA ALA A 82 -0.11 41.65 -44.69
C ALA A 82 0.95 42.30 -45.60
N LYS A 83 1.69 43.31 -45.10
CA LYS A 83 2.74 44.07 -45.83
C LYS A 83 2.31 44.60 -47.21
N LEU A 84 1.07 45.06 -47.32
CA LEU A 84 0.48 45.48 -48.60
C LEU A 84 0.82 46.94 -48.94
N THR A 85 1.16 47.22 -50.20
CA THR A 85 1.45 48.57 -50.69
C THR A 85 0.26 49.14 -51.48
N LEU A 86 -0.04 50.44 -51.29
CA LEU A 86 -1.14 51.07 -52.02
C LEU A 86 -0.85 51.10 -53.54
N GLY A 87 -1.86 50.78 -54.34
CA GLY A 87 -1.74 50.72 -55.80
C GLY A 87 -1.24 49.39 -56.36
N GLU A 88 -0.91 48.42 -55.50
CA GLU A 88 -0.54 47.05 -55.89
C GLU A 88 -1.76 46.28 -56.43
N ASP A 89 -1.52 45.44 -57.45
CA ASP A 89 -2.51 44.50 -57.97
C ASP A 89 -2.50 43.23 -57.10
N LEU A 90 -3.63 42.97 -56.45
CA LEU A 90 -3.83 41.84 -55.55
C LEU A 90 -4.69 40.76 -56.21
N LYS A 91 -4.32 39.50 -55.98
CA LYS A 91 -5.15 38.35 -56.38
C LYS A 91 -6.04 37.94 -55.22
N ILE A 92 -7.34 37.91 -55.46
CA ILE A 92 -8.37 37.56 -54.49
C ILE A 92 -8.99 36.23 -54.88
N GLU A 93 -8.99 35.28 -53.94
CA GLU A 93 -9.56 33.95 -54.10
C GLU A 93 -10.72 33.76 -53.10
N PRO A 94 -11.92 33.39 -53.56
CA PRO A 94 -13.07 33.18 -52.67
C PRO A 94 -12.88 31.95 -51.77
N ILE A 95 -13.22 32.09 -50.49
CA ILE A 95 -13.24 30.99 -49.53
C ILE A 95 -14.68 30.52 -49.35
N SER A 96 -14.93 29.27 -49.71
CA SER A 96 -16.20 28.59 -49.45
C SER A 96 -15.91 27.23 -48.81
N GLY A 97 -16.32 27.06 -47.56
CA GLY A 97 -16.11 25.83 -46.80
C GLY A 97 -16.84 25.86 -45.46
N PRO A 98 -16.98 24.71 -44.77
CA PRO A 98 -17.42 24.69 -43.39
C PRO A 98 -16.38 25.42 -42.56
N PHE A 99 -16.83 26.39 -41.78
CA PHE A 99 -15.94 27.16 -40.95
C PHE A 99 -16.03 26.69 -39.50
N ASP A 100 -14.87 26.39 -38.89
CA ASP A 100 -14.81 25.95 -37.49
C ASP A 100 -14.95 27.14 -36.54
N GLY A 101 -15.88 27.07 -35.59
CA GLY A 101 -16.04 28.08 -34.54
C GLY A 101 -14.81 28.18 -33.64
N VAL A 102 -14.33 29.40 -33.36
CA VAL A 102 -13.32 29.66 -32.32
C VAL A 102 -13.98 29.54 -30.95
N GLY A 103 -13.44 28.66 -30.10
CA GLY A 103 -13.89 28.49 -28.72
C GLY A 103 -13.13 29.39 -27.74
N LEU A 104 -11.81 29.46 -27.87
CA LEU A 104 -10.95 30.31 -27.05
C LEU A 104 -9.97 31.07 -27.93
N ALA A 105 -9.81 32.37 -27.67
CA ALA A 105 -8.85 33.23 -28.37
C ALA A 105 -8.00 33.99 -27.35
N THR A 106 -6.68 33.87 -27.45
CA THR A 106 -5.73 34.64 -26.65
C THR A 106 -5.36 35.89 -27.42
N LEU A 107 -5.72 37.06 -26.87
CA LEU A 107 -5.53 38.37 -27.51
C LEU A 107 -4.56 39.22 -26.68
N GLU A 108 -3.53 39.75 -27.33
CA GLU A 108 -2.63 40.75 -26.74
C GLU A 108 -3.13 42.15 -27.09
N LEU A 109 -3.30 42.99 -26.07
CA LEU A 109 -3.89 44.33 -26.18
C LEU A 109 -2.81 45.39 -25.88
N ASP A 110 -2.68 46.37 -26.77
CA ASP A 110 -1.85 47.56 -26.56
C ASP A 110 -2.58 48.83 -27.06
N PHE A 111 -2.15 50.01 -26.66
CA PHE A 111 -2.75 51.28 -27.10
C PHE A 111 -2.19 51.68 -28.47
N TRP A 112 -3.07 51.97 -29.44
CA TRP A 112 -2.65 52.35 -30.79
C TRP A 112 -1.90 53.70 -30.83
N LYS A 113 -2.27 54.63 -29.96
CA LYS A 113 -1.53 55.88 -29.73
C LYS A 113 -0.98 55.85 -28.30
N LYS A 114 0.35 55.86 -28.18
CA LYS A 114 1.05 56.03 -26.90
C LYS A 114 0.89 57.49 -26.43
N SER A 115 -0.28 57.82 -25.89
CA SER A 115 -0.52 59.06 -25.16
C SER A 115 -0.31 58.80 -23.67
N ALA A 116 0.22 59.80 -22.95
CA ALA A 116 0.73 59.69 -21.59
C ALA A 116 -0.24 58.97 -20.63
N SER A 117 0.29 57.91 -19.99
CA SER A 117 -0.16 57.27 -18.74
C SER A 117 -1.65 57.45 -18.38
N GLN A 118 -2.51 56.69 -19.04
CA GLN A 118 -3.85 56.40 -18.53
C GLN A 118 -3.77 55.21 -17.57
N THR A 119 -3.86 55.46 -16.27
CA THR A 119 -3.96 54.44 -15.20
C THR A 119 -5.39 53.93 -14.98
N THR A 120 -6.31 54.25 -15.89
CA THR A 120 -7.70 53.82 -15.82
C THR A 120 -7.78 52.30 -15.93
N ARG A 121 -8.38 51.67 -14.91
CA ARG A 121 -8.68 50.24 -14.94
C ARG A 121 -9.89 50.00 -15.84
N TYR A 122 -9.72 49.14 -16.83
CA TYR A 122 -10.81 48.71 -17.71
C TYR A 122 -11.30 47.32 -17.31
N LYS A 123 -12.61 47.10 -17.34
CA LYS A 123 -13.19 45.78 -17.07
C LYS A 123 -13.03 44.88 -18.28
N ILE A 124 -12.39 43.72 -18.07
CA ILE A 124 -12.09 42.74 -19.13
C ILE A 124 -13.38 42.16 -19.74
N GLU A 125 -14.40 41.92 -18.91
CA GLU A 125 -15.68 41.35 -19.36
C GLU A 125 -16.47 42.27 -20.31
N GLU A 126 -16.51 43.58 -20.00
CA GLU A 126 -17.14 44.59 -20.88
C GLU A 126 -16.38 44.68 -22.21
N MET A 127 -15.05 44.65 -22.15
CA MET A 127 -14.17 44.67 -23.33
C MET A 127 -14.35 43.43 -24.21
N ALA A 128 -14.37 42.24 -23.60
CA ALA A 128 -14.59 40.97 -24.30
C ALA A 128 -15.98 40.90 -24.95
N THR A 129 -17.00 41.47 -24.31
CA THR A 129 -18.37 41.50 -24.86
C THR A 129 -18.47 42.44 -26.06
N GLN A 130 -17.94 43.67 -25.95
CA GLN A 130 -17.90 44.60 -27.09
C GLN A 130 -17.03 44.07 -28.25
N PHE A 131 -15.93 43.38 -27.94
CA PHE A 131 -15.08 42.76 -28.97
C PHE A 131 -15.83 41.65 -29.70
N ARG A 132 -16.54 40.78 -28.98
CA ARG A 132 -17.35 39.70 -29.57
C ARG A 132 -18.46 40.23 -30.48
N GLU A 133 -19.13 41.29 -30.07
CA GLU A 133 -20.17 41.95 -30.88
C GLU A 133 -19.59 42.62 -32.13
N SER A 134 -18.46 43.33 -31.96
CA SER A 134 -17.83 44.10 -33.05
C SER A 134 -17.24 43.20 -34.15
N PHE A 135 -16.68 42.05 -33.77
CA PHE A 135 -15.98 41.13 -34.68
C PHE A 135 -16.72 39.80 -34.90
N ALA A 136 -18.03 39.77 -34.67
CA ALA A 136 -18.84 38.60 -34.97
C ALA A 136 -18.78 38.25 -36.47
N ASN A 137 -18.70 36.95 -36.78
CA ASN A 137 -18.72 36.38 -38.13
C ASN A 137 -17.54 36.83 -39.01
N MET A 138 -16.38 37.03 -38.39
CA MET A 138 -15.13 37.36 -39.07
C MET A 138 -14.17 36.18 -39.01
N ILE A 139 -13.30 36.06 -40.02
CA ILE A 139 -12.14 35.16 -39.95
C ILE A 139 -11.00 35.86 -39.22
N LEU A 140 -10.40 35.14 -38.28
CA LEU A 140 -9.18 35.55 -37.60
C LEU A 140 -8.04 34.61 -37.94
N SER A 141 -6.84 35.16 -38.03
CA SER A 141 -5.60 34.38 -38.18
C SER A 141 -4.65 34.64 -37.01
N PRO A 142 -3.91 33.64 -36.53
CA PRO A 142 -2.83 33.87 -35.57
C PRO A 142 -1.83 34.89 -36.11
N GLY A 143 -1.37 35.80 -35.24
CA GLY A 143 -0.50 36.94 -35.58
C GLY A 143 -1.21 38.13 -36.23
N GLN A 144 -2.53 38.07 -36.45
CA GLN A 144 -3.28 39.16 -37.06
C GLN A 144 -3.37 40.38 -36.14
N LEU A 145 -3.07 41.55 -36.70
CA LEU A 145 -3.21 42.85 -36.04
C LEU A 145 -4.55 43.49 -36.39
N ILE A 146 -5.31 43.87 -35.36
CA ILE A 146 -6.68 44.41 -35.47
C ILE A 146 -6.75 45.72 -34.71
N LEU A 147 -7.52 46.68 -35.23
CA LEU A 147 -7.85 47.91 -34.52
C LEU A 147 -9.21 47.76 -33.87
N PHE A 148 -9.27 47.88 -32.55
CA PHE A 148 -10.49 47.77 -31.77
C PHE A 148 -10.78 49.12 -31.10
N SER A 149 -11.99 49.65 -31.30
CA SER A 149 -12.44 50.82 -30.58
C SER A 149 -13.27 50.37 -29.38
N PHE A 150 -12.78 50.67 -28.18
CA PHE A 150 -13.43 50.32 -26.93
C PHE A 150 -14.06 51.56 -26.31
N LYS A 151 -15.36 51.48 -26.03
CA LYS A 151 -16.10 52.56 -25.33
C LYS A 151 -16.47 52.10 -23.92
N PRO A 152 -15.62 52.40 -22.91
CA PRO A 152 -15.92 52.06 -21.52
C PRO A 152 -17.10 52.88 -20.99
N SER A 153 -17.87 52.30 -20.07
CA SER A 153 -19.00 52.98 -19.41
C SER A 153 -18.58 54.26 -18.67
N ASN A 154 -17.34 54.30 -18.17
CA ASN A 154 -16.84 55.34 -17.28
C ASN A 154 -15.73 56.22 -17.88
N ALA A 155 -15.44 56.11 -19.19
CA ALA A 155 -14.37 56.89 -19.83
C ALA A 155 -14.62 57.17 -21.31
N LYS A 156 -13.76 57.97 -21.92
CA LYS A 156 -13.80 58.28 -23.36
C LYS A 156 -13.44 57.05 -24.18
N GLU A 157 -13.89 57.02 -25.43
CA GLU A 157 -13.56 55.96 -26.40
C GLU A 157 -12.05 55.89 -26.63
N VAL A 158 -11.51 54.66 -26.58
CA VAL A 158 -10.08 54.36 -26.70
C VAL A 158 -9.85 53.42 -27.87
N LEU A 159 -8.80 53.69 -28.65
CA LEU A 159 -8.38 52.86 -29.77
C LEU A 159 -7.23 51.95 -29.35
N LEU A 160 -7.48 50.64 -29.38
CA LEU A 160 -6.57 49.57 -28.99
C LEU A 160 -6.09 48.81 -30.24
N SER A 161 -4.82 48.45 -30.26
CA SER A 161 -4.29 47.42 -31.14
C SER A 161 -4.41 46.06 -30.47
N VAL A 162 -5.09 45.15 -31.15
CA VAL A 162 -5.28 43.77 -30.71
C VAL A 162 -4.46 42.86 -31.61
N THR A 163 -3.54 42.10 -31.04
CA THR A 163 -2.78 41.07 -31.76
C THR A 163 -3.32 39.71 -31.35
N VAL A 164 -3.76 38.92 -32.32
CA VAL A 164 -4.20 37.54 -32.09
C VAL A 164 -2.95 36.69 -31.84
N LYS A 165 -2.80 36.10 -30.65
CA LYS A 165 -1.69 35.16 -30.37
C LYS A 165 -2.07 33.77 -30.82
N GLU A 166 -3.13 33.24 -30.25
CA GLU A 166 -3.54 31.85 -30.39
C GLU A 166 -5.06 31.76 -30.54
N LEU A 167 -5.50 30.82 -31.38
CA LEU A 167 -6.90 30.51 -31.63
C LEU A 167 -7.10 29.01 -31.42
N PHE A 168 -7.99 28.65 -30.49
CA PHE A 168 -8.39 27.28 -30.24
C PHE A 168 -9.78 27.04 -30.82
N LYS A 169 -9.92 25.92 -31.53
CA LYS A 169 -11.21 25.47 -32.05
C LYS A 169 -12.14 25.12 -30.89
N PHE A 170 -13.43 25.34 -31.09
CA PHE A 170 -14.45 24.91 -30.16
C PHE A 170 -14.59 23.38 -30.25
N ASP A 171 -13.88 22.65 -29.40
CA ASP A 171 -14.20 21.25 -29.11
C ASP A 171 -15.31 21.22 -28.07
N GLU A 172 -16.46 20.64 -28.41
CA GLU A 172 -17.58 20.41 -27.47
C GLU A 172 -17.16 19.63 -26.21
N GLY A 173 -15.99 18.96 -26.22
CA GLY A 173 -15.39 18.31 -25.06
C GLY A 173 -14.73 19.24 -24.02
N SER A 174 -14.48 20.51 -24.35
CA SER A 174 -13.78 21.47 -23.46
C SER A 174 -14.73 22.19 -22.48
N LEU A 175 -16.02 21.88 -22.51
CA LEU A 175 -17.01 22.33 -21.53
C LEU A 175 -16.95 21.54 -20.21
N MET A 176 -16.07 20.55 -20.10
CA MET A 176 -15.75 19.95 -18.82
C MET A 176 -15.03 21.00 -17.98
N GLY A 177 -15.56 21.28 -16.80
CA GLY A 177 -14.93 22.17 -15.81
C GLY A 177 -13.47 21.79 -15.52
N PRO A 178 -12.77 22.57 -14.70
CA PRO A 178 -11.34 22.40 -14.46
C PRO A 178 -10.98 20.92 -14.28
N SER A 179 -10.09 20.43 -15.15
CA SER A 179 -9.70 19.02 -15.18
C SER A 179 -9.21 18.62 -13.80
N LEU A 180 -9.88 17.64 -13.18
CA LEU A 180 -9.43 17.08 -11.91
C LEU A 180 -8.04 16.45 -12.14
N HIS A 181 -7.01 17.05 -11.55
CA HIS A 181 -5.66 16.52 -11.61
C HIS A 181 -5.45 15.57 -10.43
N VAL A 182 -5.24 14.28 -10.71
CA VAL A 182 -4.97 13.28 -9.66
C VAL A 182 -3.45 13.08 -9.53
N ILE A 183 -2.91 13.30 -8.35
CA ILE A 183 -1.50 13.06 -8.01
C ILE A 183 -1.46 11.87 -7.07
N ILE A 184 -0.74 10.81 -7.47
CA ILE A 184 -0.53 9.62 -6.63
C ILE A 184 0.92 9.62 -6.19
N MET A 185 1.16 9.60 -4.88
CA MET A 185 2.47 9.46 -4.28
C MET A 185 2.53 8.13 -3.53
N ASP A 186 3.40 7.23 -3.96
CA ASP A 186 3.72 6.02 -3.21
C ASP A 186 4.86 6.28 -2.23
N GLU A 187 4.93 5.48 -1.16
CA GLU A 187 5.91 5.60 -0.08
C GLU A 187 6.05 7.04 0.45
N LEU A 188 4.91 7.66 0.78
CA LEU A 188 4.87 9.04 1.26
C LEU A 188 5.75 9.26 2.50
N ASP A 189 5.96 8.22 3.32
CA ASP A 189 6.84 8.21 4.51
C ASP A 189 8.34 8.30 4.18
N ALA A 190 8.77 8.10 2.93
CA ALA A 190 10.14 8.38 2.51
C ALA A 190 10.41 9.89 2.41
N ILE A 191 9.40 10.66 1.99
CA ILE A 191 9.51 12.09 1.71
C ILE A 191 9.01 12.92 2.90
N CYS A 192 7.92 12.50 3.52
CA CYS A 192 7.16 13.27 4.50
C CYS A 192 7.32 12.80 5.94
N ARG A 193 8.57 12.61 6.39
CA ARG A 193 8.87 12.18 7.76
C ARG A 193 8.56 13.26 8.79
N GLN A 194 8.31 12.84 10.04
CA GLN A 194 8.18 13.76 11.18
C GLN A 194 9.39 14.70 11.29
N ARG A 195 9.11 16.00 11.33
CA ARG A 195 10.11 17.06 11.52
C ARG A 195 10.80 16.91 12.89
N GLY A 196 12.12 17.12 12.92
CA GLY A 196 12.89 17.15 14.18
C GLY A 196 13.40 15.80 14.70
N SER A 197 13.32 14.70 13.93
CA SER A 197 14.05 13.48 14.28
C SER A 197 15.56 13.71 14.10
N VAL A 198 16.26 14.01 15.19
CA VAL A 198 17.63 14.57 15.25
C VAL A 198 18.72 13.67 14.64
N GLN A 199 18.42 12.44 14.22
CA GLN A 199 19.46 11.43 14.04
C GLN A 199 20.12 11.27 12.66
N SER A 200 19.57 11.73 11.52
CA SER A 200 20.22 11.38 10.23
C SER A 200 19.96 12.24 8.98
N GLY A 201 19.30 13.39 9.05
CA GLY A 201 18.96 14.16 7.85
C GLY A 201 19.60 15.53 7.83
N THR A 202 20.35 15.86 6.78
CA THR A 202 20.48 17.26 6.36
C THR A 202 19.06 17.85 6.29
N GLY A 203 18.83 19.09 6.74
CA GLY A 203 17.49 19.72 6.81
C GLY A 203 16.73 19.86 5.48
N VAL A 204 17.19 19.16 4.44
CA VAL A 204 16.57 18.93 3.14
C VAL A 204 15.22 18.22 3.28
N HIS A 205 15.08 17.24 4.18
CA HIS A 205 13.78 16.58 4.38
C HIS A 205 12.73 17.56 4.90
N ASP A 206 13.08 18.35 5.93
CA ASP A 206 12.19 19.35 6.49
C ASP A 206 11.81 20.43 5.46
N SER A 207 12.74 20.82 4.59
CA SER A 207 12.46 21.80 3.53
C SER A 207 11.51 21.26 2.47
N ILE A 208 11.61 19.98 2.10
CA ILE A 208 10.68 19.32 1.16
C ILE A 208 9.27 19.24 1.76
N VAL A 209 9.13 18.84 3.03
CA VAL A 209 7.82 18.79 3.70
C VAL A 209 7.20 20.18 3.74
N ASN A 210 7.97 21.20 4.13
CA ASN A 210 7.48 22.58 4.16
C ASN A 210 7.07 23.09 2.77
N GLN A 211 7.81 22.71 1.72
CA GLN A 211 7.47 23.05 0.35
C GLN A 211 6.17 22.38 -0.09
N LEU A 212 5.98 21.08 0.21
CA LEU A 212 4.74 20.36 -0.09
C LEU A 212 3.55 20.99 0.64
N LEU A 213 3.71 21.29 1.93
CA LEU A 213 2.69 21.96 2.74
C LEU A 213 2.30 23.33 2.19
N SER A 214 3.29 24.13 1.80
CA SER A 214 3.05 25.46 1.21
C SER A 214 2.36 25.39 -0.15
N LYS A 215 2.53 24.28 -0.90
CA LYS A 215 1.84 24.07 -2.19
C LYS A 215 0.41 23.58 -2.02
N ILE A 216 0.13 22.81 -0.96
CA ILE A 216 -1.24 22.36 -0.63
C ILE A 216 -2.05 23.53 -0.04
N ASP A 217 -1.44 24.32 0.87
CA ASP A 217 -2.11 25.43 1.56
C ASP A 217 -1.98 26.79 0.85
N GLY A 218 -1.40 26.82 -0.36
CA GLY A 218 -1.05 28.06 -1.05
C GLY A 218 -2.19 29.08 -1.12
N VAL A 219 -1.85 30.36 -1.31
CA VAL A 219 -2.80 31.49 -1.38
C VAL A 219 -3.88 31.28 -2.46
N GLU A 220 -3.58 30.49 -3.48
CA GLU A 220 -4.55 29.96 -4.44
C GLU A 220 -4.85 28.49 -4.11
N ALA A 221 -5.95 28.26 -3.38
CA ALA A 221 -6.41 26.90 -3.13
C ALA A 221 -6.75 26.21 -4.46
N LEU A 222 -5.98 25.18 -4.80
CA LEU A 222 -6.14 24.42 -6.03
C LEU A 222 -7.36 23.49 -5.89
N ASN A 223 -8.56 24.03 -6.14
CA ASN A 223 -9.83 23.34 -5.89
C ASN A 223 -10.11 22.12 -6.78
N ASN A 224 -9.16 21.70 -7.64
CA ASN A 224 -9.33 20.59 -8.60
C ASN A 224 -8.13 19.65 -8.64
N ILE A 225 -7.49 19.42 -7.49
CA ILE A 225 -6.41 18.44 -7.36
C ILE A 225 -6.80 17.41 -6.31
N LEU A 226 -6.70 16.12 -6.67
CA LEU A 226 -6.85 15.00 -5.75
C LEU A 226 -5.46 14.42 -5.46
N LEU A 227 -4.96 14.61 -4.25
CA LEU A 227 -3.71 14.00 -3.79
C LEU A 227 -4.01 12.69 -3.07
N ILE A 228 -3.45 11.58 -3.56
CA ILE A 228 -3.53 10.26 -2.94
C ILE A 228 -2.12 9.87 -2.49
N GLY A 229 -1.92 9.75 -1.18
CA GLY A 229 -0.68 9.25 -0.58
C GLY A 229 -0.83 7.81 -0.14
N MET A 230 0.05 6.93 -0.61
CA MET A 230 0.17 5.55 -0.13
C MET A 230 1.37 5.45 0.80
N THR A 231 1.22 4.78 1.93
CA THR A 231 2.31 4.56 2.90
C THR A 231 2.09 3.27 3.67
N ASN A 232 3.19 2.63 4.07
CA ASN A 232 3.17 1.49 4.98
C ASN A 232 3.20 1.92 6.46
N ARG A 233 3.56 3.18 6.74
CA ARG A 233 3.89 3.68 8.08
C ARG A 233 3.27 5.05 8.31
N LEU A 234 2.02 5.06 8.76
CA LEU A 234 1.31 6.30 9.11
C LEU A 234 1.97 7.03 10.30
N ASP A 235 2.61 6.30 11.20
CA ASP A 235 3.33 6.81 12.38
C ASP A 235 4.52 7.72 12.01
N MET A 236 5.19 7.40 10.90
CA MET A 236 6.37 8.15 10.44
C MET A 236 6.01 9.47 9.75
N ILE A 237 4.75 9.66 9.36
CA ILE A 237 4.32 10.83 8.59
C ILE A 237 4.15 12.05 9.50
N ASP A 238 4.52 13.22 8.99
CA ASP A 238 4.32 14.49 9.67
C ASP A 238 2.84 14.77 9.97
N GLU A 239 2.50 14.98 11.24
CA GLU A 239 1.13 15.24 11.68
C GLU A 239 0.49 16.46 11.02
N ALA A 240 1.28 17.43 10.54
CA ALA A 240 0.74 18.61 9.89
C ALA A 240 0.11 18.26 8.53
N LEU A 241 0.63 17.29 7.78
CA LEU A 241 0.00 16.82 6.54
C LEU A 241 -1.35 16.15 6.82
N LEU A 242 -1.47 15.49 7.98
CA LEU A 242 -2.63 14.74 8.42
C LEU A 242 -3.75 15.59 9.04
N ARG A 243 -3.61 16.93 9.01
CA ARG A 243 -4.62 17.87 9.51
C ARG A 243 -5.75 18.07 8.50
N PRO A 244 -7.00 18.31 8.96
CA PRO A 244 -8.11 18.66 8.09
C PRO A 244 -7.77 19.87 7.19
N GLY A 245 -8.13 19.80 5.91
CA GLY A 245 -7.76 20.78 4.88
C GLY A 245 -6.56 20.39 4.00
N ARG A 246 -5.82 19.33 4.37
CA ARG A 246 -4.73 18.74 3.57
C ARG A 246 -5.06 17.27 3.24
N LEU A 247 -4.44 16.31 3.95
CA LEU A 247 -4.80 14.89 3.86
C LEU A 247 -5.85 14.55 4.92
N GLU A 248 -7.09 14.89 4.63
CA GLU A 248 -8.22 14.70 5.55
C GLU A 248 -8.63 13.23 5.70
N LEU A 249 -8.78 12.53 4.57
CA LEU A 249 -9.25 11.14 4.54
C LEU A 249 -8.08 10.17 4.75
N LYS A 250 -8.13 9.42 5.85
CA LYS A 250 -7.17 8.36 6.18
C LYS A 250 -7.88 7.02 6.02
N MET A 251 -7.50 6.26 5.01
CA MET A 251 -8.05 4.93 4.75
C MET A 251 -6.98 3.88 5.04
N GLN A 252 -7.21 3.04 6.05
CA GLN A 252 -6.33 1.91 6.33
C GLN A 252 -6.77 0.71 5.50
N ILE A 253 -5.88 0.21 4.65
CA ILE A 253 -6.10 -1.01 3.86
C ILE A 253 -5.52 -2.18 4.67
N GLY A 254 -6.40 -3.07 5.12
CA GLY A 254 -6.03 -4.30 5.83
C GLY A 254 -5.73 -5.46 4.89
N LEU A 255 -5.39 -6.61 5.48
CA LEU A 255 -5.28 -7.87 4.75
C LEU A 255 -6.66 -8.32 4.23
N PRO A 256 -6.73 -8.98 3.06
CA PRO A 256 -8.00 -9.45 2.51
C PRO A 256 -8.57 -10.62 3.32
N ASP A 257 -9.89 -10.58 3.56
CA ASP A 257 -10.66 -11.69 4.13
C ASP A 257 -10.68 -12.92 3.20
N THR A 258 -11.13 -14.08 3.68
CA THR A 258 -11.28 -15.31 2.87
C THR A 258 -12.04 -15.07 1.56
N VAL A 259 -13.15 -14.34 1.62
CA VAL A 259 -13.95 -13.95 0.44
C VAL A 259 -13.19 -12.97 -0.45
N GLY A 260 -12.46 -12.02 0.14
CA GLY A 260 -11.61 -11.09 -0.59
C GLY A 260 -10.48 -11.81 -1.33
N ARG A 261 -9.87 -12.83 -0.71
CA ARG A 261 -8.86 -13.68 -1.34
C ARG A 261 -9.43 -14.48 -2.49
N GLU A 262 -10.63 -15.07 -2.35
CA GLU A 262 -11.34 -15.73 -3.45
C GLU A 262 -11.53 -14.77 -4.65
N GLN A 263 -11.90 -13.52 -4.40
CA GLN A 263 -12.02 -12.50 -5.44
C GLN A 263 -10.68 -12.19 -6.12
N ILE A 264 -9.60 -12.03 -5.34
CA ILE A 264 -8.25 -11.76 -5.87
C ILE A 264 -7.76 -12.95 -6.72
N PHE A 265 -7.92 -14.17 -6.23
CA PHE A 265 -7.63 -15.37 -7.03
C PHE A 265 -8.45 -15.41 -8.31
N ASN A 266 -9.75 -15.08 -8.25
CA ASN A 266 -10.60 -15.04 -9.44
C ASN A 266 -10.12 -13.98 -10.45
N ILE A 267 -9.64 -12.82 -10.01
CA ILE A 267 -9.08 -11.78 -10.88
C ILE A 267 -7.81 -12.29 -11.59
N HIS A 268 -6.88 -12.90 -10.85
CA HIS A 268 -5.63 -13.40 -11.43
C HIS A 268 -5.82 -14.64 -12.31
N THR A 269 -6.75 -15.52 -11.94
CA THR A 269 -7.08 -16.73 -12.72
C THR A 269 -8.00 -16.45 -13.91
N LYS A 270 -8.67 -15.30 -13.97
CA LYS A 270 -9.56 -14.92 -15.10
C LYS A 270 -8.87 -15.04 -16.46
N LYS A 271 -7.66 -14.46 -16.58
CA LYS A 271 -6.86 -14.51 -17.82
C LYS A 271 -6.42 -15.95 -18.16
N MET A 272 -6.05 -16.74 -17.15
CA MET A 272 -5.67 -18.15 -17.34
C MET A 272 -6.87 -18.99 -17.80
N ARG A 273 -8.06 -18.71 -17.30
CA ARG A 273 -9.31 -19.38 -17.66
C ARG A 273 -9.78 -19.02 -19.06
N GLU A 274 -9.72 -17.73 -19.44
CA GLU A 274 -10.04 -17.25 -20.79
C GLU A 274 -9.16 -17.94 -21.85
N ASN A 275 -7.88 -18.16 -21.52
CA ASN A 275 -6.92 -18.85 -22.38
C ASN A 275 -6.97 -20.39 -22.27
N LYS A 276 -7.91 -20.97 -21.50
CA LYS A 276 -8.04 -22.42 -21.26
C LYS A 276 -6.78 -23.12 -20.69
N MET A 277 -5.94 -22.37 -19.97
CA MET A 277 -4.70 -22.86 -19.34
C MET A 277 -4.90 -23.28 -17.88
N LEU A 278 -6.13 -23.28 -17.38
CA LEU A 278 -6.47 -23.74 -16.03
C LEU A 278 -7.23 -25.07 -16.15
N ALA A 279 -6.81 -26.08 -15.40
CA ALA A 279 -7.53 -27.35 -15.33
C ALA A 279 -8.81 -27.22 -14.48
N GLU A 280 -9.78 -28.11 -14.73
CA GLU A 280 -11.10 -28.10 -14.07
C GLU A 280 -11.04 -28.61 -12.62
N ASP A 281 -9.91 -29.17 -12.20
CA ASP A 281 -9.61 -29.66 -10.86
C ASP A 281 -9.31 -28.53 -9.85
N VAL A 282 -9.04 -27.31 -10.32
CA VAL A 282 -8.64 -26.19 -9.46
C VAL A 282 -9.86 -25.55 -8.79
N ASN A 283 -9.97 -25.74 -7.47
CA ASN A 283 -10.99 -25.08 -6.66
C ASN A 283 -10.43 -23.83 -5.96
N ILE A 284 -10.87 -22.65 -6.42
CA ILE A 284 -10.42 -21.35 -5.88
C ILE A 284 -10.79 -21.17 -4.40
N LYS A 285 -11.94 -21.73 -3.97
CA LYS A 285 -12.38 -21.61 -2.56
C LYS A 285 -11.47 -22.37 -1.62
N GLU A 286 -10.99 -23.53 -2.06
CA GLU A 286 -10.04 -24.34 -1.30
C GLU A 286 -8.72 -23.59 -1.15
N LEU A 287 -8.21 -23.02 -2.24
CA LEU A 287 -6.98 -22.22 -2.23
C LEU A 287 -7.09 -21.01 -1.29
N ALA A 288 -8.21 -20.28 -1.33
CA ALA A 288 -8.45 -19.14 -0.45
C ALA A 288 -8.50 -19.52 1.05
N GLY A 289 -8.92 -20.74 1.35
CA GLY A 289 -8.91 -21.33 2.69
C GLY A 289 -7.51 -21.73 3.15
N ALA A 290 -6.68 -22.26 2.26
CA ALA A 290 -5.30 -22.64 2.54
C ALA A 290 -4.37 -21.43 2.71
N THR A 291 -4.57 -20.35 1.94
CA THR A 291 -3.72 -19.15 1.99
C THR A 291 -4.16 -18.14 3.07
N LYS A 292 -4.10 -18.52 4.33
CA LYS A 292 -4.40 -17.61 5.46
C LYS A 292 -3.36 -16.48 5.54
N ASN A 293 -3.81 -15.24 5.73
CA ASN A 293 -3.01 -13.99 5.78
C ASN A 293 -2.26 -13.57 4.51
N PHE A 294 -2.52 -14.20 3.37
CA PHE A 294 -1.82 -13.81 2.16
C PHE A 294 -2.25 -12.41 1.70
N SER A 295 -1.27 -11.57 1.36
CA SER A 295 -1.50 -10.29 0.71
C SER A 295 -1.88 -10.48 -0.76
N GLY A 296 -2.45 -9.46 -1.41
CA GLY A 296 -2.76 -9.51 -2.84
C GLY A 296 -1.52 -9.80 -3.71
N ALA A 297 -0.35 -9.29 -3.31
CA ALA A 297 0.92 -9.55 -3.99
C ALA A 297 1.39 -11.01 -3.83
N GLU A 298 1.21 -11.60 -2.65
CA GLU A 298 1.54 -13.00 -2.38
C GLU A 298 0.61 -13.95 -3.12
N ILE A 299 -0.70 -13.67 -3.18
CA ILE A 299 -1.66 -14.44 -3.99
C ILE A 299 -1.27 -14.39 -5.47
N ALA A 300 -0.86 -13.22 -5.97
CA ALA A 300 -0.32 -13.09 -7.32
C ALA A 300 1.02 -13.83 -7.48
N GLY A 301 1.80 -13.97 -6.41
CA GLY A 301 2.99 -14.82 -6.33
C GLY A 301 2.65 -16.30 -6.49
N VAL A 302 1.68 -16.81 -5.70
CA VAL A 302 1.20 -18.20 -5.79
C VAL A 302 0.73 -18.54 -7.21
N CYS A 303 -0.05 -17.66 -7.85
CA CYS A 303 -0.49 -17.87 -9.23
C CYS A 303 0.71 -17.91 -10.22
N ARG A 304 1.75 -17.13 -9.99
CA ARG A 304 2.97 -17.12 -10.83
C ARG A 304 3.83 -18.36 -10.60
N SER A 305 4.03 -18.77 -9.34
CA SER A 305 4.75 -19.99 -8.98
C SER A 305 4.04 -21.23 -9.52
N ALA A 306 2.71 -21.31 -9.40
CA ALA A 306 1.92 -22.41 -9.98
C ALA A 306 2.08 -22.51 -11.50
N ALA A 307 2.09 -21.36 -12.21
CA ALA A 307 2.37 -21.33 -13.64
C ALA A 307 3.83 -21.76 -13.97
N SER A 308 4.79 -21.42 -13.10
CA SER A 308 6.18 -21.85 -13.22
C SER A 308 6.35 -23.36 -13.00
N PHE A 309 5.68 -23.96 -12.01
CA PHE A 309 5.66 -25.40 -11.80
C PHE A 309 5.04 -26.16 -12.97
N ALA A 310 3.90 -25.67 -13.49
CA ALA A 310 3.29 -26.24 -14.68
C ALA A 310 4.22 -26.17 -15.90
N SER A 311 4.95 -25.07 -16.06
CA SER A 311 5.96 -24.90 -17.12
C SER A 311 7.16 -25.84 -16.93
N ASN A 312 7.70 -25.92 -15.72
CA ASN A 312 8.85 -26.78 -15.38
C ASN A 312 8.53 -28.28 -15.55
N ARG A 313 7.29 -28.71 -15.25
CA ARG A 313 6.84 -30.09 -15.49
C ARG A 313 6.84 -30.47 -16.97
N CYS A 314 6.61 -29.50 -17.85
CA CYS A 314 6.65 -29.70 -19.31
C CYS A 314 8.09 -29.67 -19.84
N ILE A 315 8.99 -28.93 -19.19
CA ILE A 315 10.43 -28.93 -19.47
C ILE A 315 11.07 -30.11 -18.70
N LYS A 316 10.76 -31.34 -19.08
CA LYS A 316 11.52 -32.49 -18.56
C LYS A 316 12.94 -32.42 -19.12
N PHE A 317 13.94 -32.35 -18.23
CA PHE A 317 15.34 -32.66 -18.52
C PHE A 317 15.46 -34.17 -18.78
N ASP A 318 15.03 -34.63 -19.96
CA ASP A 318 15.73 -35.74 -20.59
C ASP A 318 16.93 -35.14 -21.32
N ASN A 319 18.06 -35.84 -21.40
CA ASN A 319 19.38 -35.30 -21.81
C ASN A 319 19.48 -34.81 -23.29
N THR A 320 18.35 -34.50 -23.91
CA THR A 320 18.24 -33.90 -25.24
C THR A 320 17.25 -32.74 -25.15
N VAL A 321 17.75 -31.54 -25.46
CA VAL A 321 16.96 -30.30 -25.56
C VAL A 321 16.11 -30.37 -26.83
N GLU A 322 15.15 -31.30 -26.88
CA GLU A 322 14.10 -31.32 -27.88
C GLU A 322 12.82 -30.83 -27.22
N VAL A 323 12.62 -29.51 -27.32
CA VAL A 323 11.35 -28.87 -26.98
C VAL A 323 10.32 -29.39 -27.97
N LYS A 324 9.51 -30.38 -27.57
CA LYS A 324 8.35 -30.82 -28.35
C LYS A 324 7.34 -29.67 -28.40
N THR A 325 7.37 -28.92 -29.49
CA THR A 325 6.55 -27.71 -29.73
C THR A 325 5.05 -27.97 -29.68
N GLU A 326 4.61 -29.23 -29.82
CA GLU A 326 3.20 -29.63 -29.80
C GLU A 326 2.60 -29.69 -28.38
N GLU A 327 3.38 -30.08 -27.36
CA GLU A 327 2.90 -30.24 -25.97
C GLU A 327 2.71 -28.90 -25.25
N LEU A 328 3.41 -27.84 -25.70
CA LEU A 328 3.34 -26.48 -25.13
C LEU A 328 1.97 -25.81 -25.27
N SER A 329 1.18 -26.21 -26.27
CA SER A 329 -0.15 -25.62 -26.53
C SER A 329 -1.24 -26.15 -25.58
N SER A 330 -0.94 -27.23 -24.85
CA SER A 330 -1.88 -27.94 -23.97
C SER A 330 -1.57 -27.78 -22.48
N ILE A 331 -0.65 -26.88 -22.12
CA ILE A 331 -0.24 -26.69 -20.73
C ILE A 331 -1.44 -26.20 -19.92
N LYS A 332 -1.83 -27.01 -18.93
CA LYS A 332 -2.83 -26.66 -17.94
C LYS A 332 -2.21 -26.68 -16.56
N VAL A 333 -2.43 -25.61 -15.81
CA VAL A 333 -2.09 -25.55 -14.39
C VAL A 333 -3.07 -26.43 -13.62
N THR A 334 -2.55 -27.40 -12.88
CA THR A 334 -3.29 -28.39 -12.11
C THR A 334 -3.36 -28.01 -10.64
N ARG A 335 -4.26 -28.65 -9.88
CA ARG A 335 -4.42 -28.43 -8.43
C ARG A 335 -3.11 -28.67 -7.66
N GLU A 336 -2.34 -29.68 -8.04
CA GLU A 336 -1.05 -30.00 -7.41
C GLU A 336 -0.02 -28.88 -7.55
N ASP A 337 0.02 -28.19 -8.71
CA ASP A 337 0.93 -27.07 -8.94
C ASP A 337 0.62 -25.90 -7.98
N PHE A 338 -0.66 -25.66 -7.71
CA PHE A 338 -1.08 -24.65 -6.74
C PHE A 338 -0.74 -25.04 -5.30
N LEU A 339 -0.88 -26.31 -4.92
CA LEU A 339 -0.51 -26.77 -3.58
C LEU A 339 1.00 -26.65 -3.33
N ASN A 340 1.81 -27.03 -4.33
CA ASN A 340 3.26 -26.84 -4.27
C ASN A 340 3.65 -25.36 -4.20
N ALA A 341 2.97 -24.51 -4.98
CA ALA A 341 3.18 -23.06 -4.94
C ALA A 341 2.82 -22.43 -3.59
N VAL A 342 1.77 -22.91 -2.92
CA VAL A 342 1.39 -22.42 -1.58
C VAL A 342 2.43 -22.81 -0.52
N GLN A 343 3.10 -23.96 -0.67
CA GLN A 343 4.19 -24.37 0.23
C GLN A 343 5.47 -23.57 0.00
N GLU A 344 5.78 -23.20 -1.26
CA GLU A 344 6.97 -22.41 -1.59
C GLU A 344 6.83 -20.93 -1.18
N VAL A 345 5.64 -20.35 -1.36
CA VAL A 345 5.41 -18.92 -1.10
C VAL A 345 5.19 -18.69 0.40
N ILE A 346 6.24 -18.23 1.07
CA ILE A 346 6.18 -17.84 2.49
C ILE A 346 5.42 -16.51 2.62
N PRO A 347 4.36 -16.41 3.44
CA PRO A 347 3.66 -15.16 3.68
C PRO A 347 4.55 -14.18 4.45
N ALA A 348 4.62 -12.92 4.01
CA ALA A 348 5.34 -11.88 4.73
C ALA A 348 4.69 -11.58 6.10
N PHE A 349 3.37 -11.75 6.19
CA PHE A 349 2.57 -11.62 7.42
C PHE A 349 2.27 -12.98 8.05
N GLY A 350 3.31 -13.74 8.43
CA GLY A 350 3.11 -15.07 9.04
C GLY A 350 4.34 -15.70 9.71
N ALA A 351 5.45 -14.98 9.84
CA ALA A 351 6.74 -15.52 10.28
C ALA A 351 6.80 -16.01 11.75
N ALA A 352 6.01 -17.00 12.16
CA ALA A 352 6.24 -17.70 13.43
C ALA A 352 5.73 -19.15 13.45
N THR A 353 5.07 -19.68 12.41
CA THR A 353 4.72 -21.12 12.42
C THR A 353 5.98 -21.98 12.51
N GLU A 354 7.02 -21.68 11.73
CA GLU A 354 8.30 -22.38 11.80
C GLU A 354 8.98 -22.22 13.17
N GLU A 355 8.98 -21.01 13.74
CA GLU A 355 9.58 -20.74 15.06
C GLU A 355 8.85 -21.46 16.21
N LEU A 356 7.53 -21.62 16.09
CA LEU A 356 6.70 -22.34 17.06
C LEU A 356 6.84 -23.85 16.90
N ASP A 357 6.97 -24.35 15.68
CA ASP A 357 7.30 -25.75 15.40
C ASP A 357 8.68 -26.10 15.97
N ASP A 358 9.65 -25.18 15.86
CA ASP A 358 10.97 -25.29 16.51
C ASP A 358 10.87 -25.39 18.04
N CYS A 359 9.92 -24.70 18.67
CA CYS A 359 9.67 -24.81 20.10
C CYS A 359 9.06 -26.17 20.50
N ALA A 360 8.43 -26.87 19.55
CA ALA A 360 7.74 -28.15 19.73
C ALA A 360 8.38 -29.30 18.95
N ARG A 361 9.71 -29.29 18.74
CA ARG A 361 10.46 -30.30 17.94
C ARG A 361 10.13 -31.76 18.22
N ASN A 362 9.92 -32.11 19.49
CA ASN A 362 9.66 -33.50 19.92
C ASN A 362 8.15 -33.81 20.03
N GLY A 363 7.29 -32.93 19.53
CA GLY A 363 5.86 -32.97 19.79
C GLY A 363 5.52 -32.74 21.27
N ILE A 364 4.25 -32.92 21.63
CA ILE A 364 3.81 -32.95 23.02
C ILE A 364 3.43 -34.37 23.38
N VAL A 365 4.18 -34.94 24.32
CA VAL A 365 3.82 -36.21 24.95
C VAL A 365 2.80 -35.95 26.06
N THR A 366 1.66 -36.62 25.99
CA THR A 366 0.59 -36.54 27.01
C THR A 366 0.85 -37.57 28.11
N TRP A 367 1.86 -37.31 28.94
CA TRP A 367 2.32 -38.25 29.97
C TRP A 367 1.42 -38.33 31.21
N GLY A 368 0.45 -37.43 31.36
CA GLY A 368 -0.45 -37.43 32.52
C GLY A 368 -1.67 -36.53 32.38
N GLU A 369 -2.58 -36.68 33.34
CA GLU A 369 -3.76 -35.82 33.47
C GLU A 369 -3.41 -34.32 33.59
N PRO A 370 -2.32 -33.90 34.28
CA PRO A 370 -1.96 -32.48 34.36
C PRO A 370 -1.79 -31.82 32.99
N VAL A 371 -1.08 -32.47 32.06
CA VAL A 371 -0.88 -31.94 30.69
C VAL A 371 -2.20 -31.89 29.93
N GLN A 372 -3.04 -32.91 30.07
CA GLN A 372 -4.35 -32.95 29.42
C GLN A 372 -5.29 -31.85 29.96
N ARG A 373 -5.25 -31.57 31.26
CA ARG A 373 -5.99 -30.44 31.86
C ARG A 373 -5.51 -29.10 31.30
N VAL A 374 -4.18 -28.86 31.25
CA VAL A 374 -3.62 -27.63 30.67
C VAL A 374 -4.07 -27.43 29.22
N LEU A 375 -4.03 -28.49 28.41
CA LEU A 375 -4.48 -28.43 27.01
C LEU A 375 -5.99 -28.21 26.89
N SER A 376 -6.79 -28.84 27.75
CA SER A 376 -8.25 -28.69 27.75
C SER A 376 -8.68 -27.30 28.20
N ASP A 377 -8.08 -26.78 29.27
CA ASP A 377 -8.30 -25.42 29.77
C ASP A 377 -7.84 -24.38 28.73
N GLY A 378 -6.69 -24.62 28.09
CA GLY A 378 -6.21 -23.79 27.00
C GLY A 378 -7.16 -23.74 25.81
N GLU A 379 -7.75 -24.88 25.41
CA GLU A 379 -8.75 -24.95 24.34
C GLU A 379 -10.02 -24.16 24.70
N LEU A 380 -10.49 -24.26 25.95
CA LEU A 380 -11.63 -23.47 26.43
C LEU A 380 -11.35 -21.96 26.36
N LEU A 381 -10.13 -21.55 26.67
CA LEU A 381 -9.70 -20.15 26.60
C LEU A 381 -9.56 -19.63 25.17
N ILE A 382 -9.09 -20.48 24.26
CA ILE A 382 -9.07 -20.18 22.81
C ILE A 382 -10.51 -19.97 22.31
N GLN A 383 -11.43 -20.87 22.67
CA GLN A 383 -12.84 -20.73 22.30
C GLN A 383 -13.49 -19.48 22.92
N GLN A 384 -13.10 -19.11 24.15
CA GLN A 384 -13.52 -17.87 24.77
C GLN A 384 -13.00 -16.66 23.98
N ALA A 385 -11.71 -16.66 23.60
CA ALA A 385 -11.12 -15.59 22.81
C ALA A 385 -11.78 -15.49 21.41
N GLU A 386 -12.17 -16.60 20.80
CA GLU A 386 -12.79 -16.62 19.49
C GLU A 386 -14.27 -16.23 19.52
N ASN A 387 -15.06 -16.71 20.49
CA ASN A 387 -16.51 -16.54 20.50
C ASN A 387 -17.00 -15.34 21.33
N SER A 388 -16.27 -14.94 22.36
CA SER A 388 -16.70 -13.86 23.25
C SER A 388 -16.71 -12.50 22.55
N THR A 389 -17.78 -11.73 22.75
CA THR A 389 -17.89 -10.34 22.30
C THR A 389 -17.54 -9.34 23.40
N ARG A 390 -17.56 -9.79 24.67
CA ARG A 390 -17.33 -8.93 25.85
C ARG A 390 -15.86 -8.89 26.28
N THR A 391 -15.12 -9.96 26.02
CA THR A 391 -13.71 -10.10 26.39
C THR A 391 -12.85 -10.17 25.13
N PRO A 392 -12.50 -9.01 24.54
CA PRO A 392 -11.68 -8.98 23.31
C PRO A 392 -10.21 -9.34 23.58
N LEU A 393 -9.78 -9.27 24.84
CA LEU A 393 -8.45 -9.68 25.30
C LEU A 393 -8.63 -10.82 26.30
N VAL A 394 -7.96 -11.95 26.04
CA VAL A 394 -7.85 -13.07 26.98
C VAL A 394 -6.38 -13.35 27.18
N SER A 395 -5.92 -13.32 28.44
CA SER A 395 -4.51 -13.47 28.79
C SER A 395 -4.31 -14.62 29.76
N VAL A 396 -3.36 -15.50 29.44
CA VAL A 396 -3.05 -16.73 30.19
C VAL A 396 -1.56 -16.75 30.54
N LEU A 397 -1.24 -17.03 31.80
CA LEU A 397 0.13 -17.22 32.27
C LEU A 397 0.39 -18.69 32.59
N LEU A 398 1.27 -19.33 31.84
CA LEU A 398 1.78 -20.67 32.15
C LEU A 398 2.95 -20.55 33.14
N SER A 399 2.76 -21.07 34.34
CA SER A 399 3.73 -21.01 35.42
C SER A 399 4.16 -22.41 35.86
N GLY A 400 5.43 -22.61 36.18
CA GLY A 400 5.94 -23.89 36.65
C GLY A 400 7.46 -23.91 36.71
N GLN A 401 8.07 -24.96 37.24
CA GLN A 401 9.53 -25.02 37.36
C GLN A 401 10.24 -25.02 35.99
N ALA A 402 11.53 -24.64 35.97
CA ALA A 402 12.33 -24.67 34.76
C ALA A 402 12.39 -26.08 34.15
N GLY A 403 12.31 -26.17 32.82
CA GLY A 403 12.38 -27.46 32.11
C GLY A 403 11.10 -28.31 32.10
N SER A 404 9.96 -27.80 32.60
CA SER A 404 8.67 -28.51 32.54
C SER A 404 7.96 -28.47 31.18
N GLY A 405 8.50 -27.76 30.18
CA GLY A 405 7.94 -27.71 28.82
C GLY A 405 6.87 -26.63 28.60
N LYS A 406 6.82 -25.59 29.45
CA LYS A 406 5.86 -24.47 29.33
C LYS A 406 5.86 -23.81 27.95
N THR A 407 7.03 -23.51 27.40
CA THR A 407 7.19 -22.89 26.08
C THR A 407 6.63 -23.79 24.97
N ALA A 408 6.88 -25.10 25.03
CA ALA A 408 6.35 -26.07 24.08
C ALA A 408 4.82 -26.19 24.20
N LEU A 409 4.27 -26.19 25.42
CA LEU A 409 2.82 -26.17 25.64
C LEU A 409 2.16 -24.88 25.14
N ALA A 410 2.79 -23.73 25.39
CA ALA A 410 2.31 -22.44 24.88
C ALA A 410 2.31 -22.41 23.35
N ALA A 411 3.40 -22.88 22.72
CA ALA A 411 3.52 -22.94 21.27
C ALA A 411 2.45 -23.87 20.67
N ALA A 412 2.22 -25.03 21.28
CA ALA A 412 1.20 -25.94 20.81
C ALA A 412 -0.23 -25.44 20.99
N LEU A 413 -0.55 -24.76 22.10
CA LEU A 413 -1.84 -24.08 22.25
C LEU A 413 -2.02 -23.03 21.16
N ALA A 414 -0.96 -22.27 20.86
CA ALA A 414 -0.98 -21.28 19.80
C ALA A 414 -1.19 -21.91 18.41
N LEU A 415 -0.53 -23.02 18.10
CA LEU A 415 -0.72 -23.77 16.84
C LEU A 415 -2.12 -24.38 16.74
N ARG A 416 -2.64 -24.97 17.83
CA ARG A 416 -4.00 -25.55 17.87
C ARG A 416 -5.11 -24.52 17.70
N SER A 417 -4.88 -23.28 18.14
CA SER A 417 -5.85 -22.19 17.98
C SER A 417 -6.27 -21.94 16.54
N SER A 418 -5.43 -22.30 15.55
CA SER A 418 -5.67 -22.05 14.13
C SER A 418 -5.96 -20.59 13.78
N PHE A 419 -5.58 -19.66 14.66
CA PHE A 419 -5.79 -18.24 14.44
C PHE A 419 -4.97 -17.76 13.25
N PRO A 420 -5.46 -16.75 12.50
CA PRO A 420 -4.77 -16.24 11.34
C PRO A 420 -3.35 -15.81 11.66
N LEU A 421 -3.14 -14.99 12.69
CA LEU A 421 -1.81 -14.52 13.07
C LEU A 421 -1.37 -15.14 14.39
N VAL A 422 -0.20 -15.78 14.38
CA VAL A 422 0.48 -16.26 15.57
C VAL A 422 1.88 -15.64 15.61
N LYS A 423 2.29 -15.09 16.75
CA LYS A 423 3.62 -14.49 16.94
C LYS A 423 4.26 -14.94 18.24
N LEU A 424 5.54 -15.31 18.17
CA LEU A 424 6.39 -15.62 19.32
C LEU A 424 7.28 -14.42 19.64
N ILE A 425 7.33 -14.05 20.92
CA ILE A 425 8.27 -13.09 21.48
C ILE A 425 9.23 -13.90 22.35
N SER A 426 10.35 -14.30 21.78
CA SER A 426 11.42 -14.99 22.50
C SER A 426 12.56 -14.03 22.87
N PRO A 427 13.10 -14.09 24.10
CA PRO A 427 14.30 -13.36 24.49
C PRO A 427 15.52 -13.70 23.60
N GLU A 428 15.55 -14.89 22.99
CA GLU A 428 16.65 -15.35 22.13
C GLU A 428 16.82 -14.49 20.87
N GLN A 429 15.71 -13.95 20.34
CA GLN A 429 15.73 -13.06 19.18
C GLN A 429 16.15 -11.62 19.53
N MET A 430 16.18 -11.29 20.83
CA MET A 430 16.45 -9.94 21.33
C MET A 430 17.79 -9.85 22.06
N VAL A 431 18.67 -10.81 21.86
CA VAL A 431 20.02 -10.82 22.44
C VAL A 431 20.81 -9.63 21.89
N GLY A 432 21.42 -8.85 22.78
CA GLY A 432 22.20 -7.66 22.43
C GLY A 432 21.39 -6.39 22.18
N TYR A 433 20.06 -6.44 22.29
CA TYR A 433 19.22 -5.26 22.14
C TYR A 433 19.29 -4.40 23.41
N SER A 434 19.28 -3.07 23.23
CA SER A 434 19.04 -2.15 24.33
C SER A 434 17.61 -2.26 24.85
N GLU A 435 17.35 -1.78 26.07
CA GLU A 435 16.01 -1.79 26.68
C GLU A 435 14.96 -1.13 25.76
N PHE A 436 15.32 0.00 25.16
CA PHE A 436 14.44 0.71 24.22
C PHE A 436 14.20 -0.06 22.91
N ALA A 437 15.22 -0.74 22.39
CA ALA A 437 15.07 -1.57 21.20
C ALA A 437 14.16 -2.79 21.47
N LYS A 438 14.27 -3.41 22.65
CA LYS A 438 13.35 -4.48 23.10
C LYS A 438 11.91 -3.98 23.16
N VAL A 439 11.67 -2.84 23.81
CA VAL A 439 10.33 -2.24 23.90
C VAL A 439 9.75 -1.92 22.51
N ASN A 440 10.55 -1.35 21.61
CA ASN A 440 10.09 -1.07 20.24
C ASN A 440 9.75 -2.34 19.47
N LYS A 441 10.54 -3.40 19.63
CA LYS A 441 10.25 -4.70 19.00
C LYS A 441 8.97 -5.30 19.55
N ILE A 442 8.76 -5.28 20.88
CA ILE A 442 7.52 -5.75 21.52
C ILE A 442 6.33 -4.93 21.02
N ASN A 443 6.41 -3.60 21.05
CA ASN A 443 5.35 -2.72 20.55
C ASN A 443 4.99 -3.03 19.09
N LYS A 444 5.99 -3.21 18.23
CA LYS A 444 5.78 -3.58 16.83
C LYS A 444 5.02 -4.91 16.69
N VAL A 445 5.35 -5.92 17.50
CA VAL A 445 4.64 -7.21 17.48
C VAL A 445 3.17 -7.05 17.89
N PHE A 446 2.89 -6.26 18.92
CA PHE A 446 1.51 -5.96 19.33
C PHE A 446 0.75 -5.14 18.26
N GLU A 447 1.39 -4.16 17.62
CA GLU A 447 0.81 -3.40 16.51
C GLU A 447 0.47 -4.29 15.31
N ASP A 448 1.36 -5.21 14.96
CA ASP A 448 1.11 -6.19 13.90
C ASP A 448 -0.04 -7.14 14.29
N ALA A 449 -0.15 -7.50 15.57
CA ALA A 449 -1.25 -8.31 16.09
C ALA A 449 -2.61 -7.60 16.04
N TYR A 450 -2.63 -6.27 16.21
CA TYR A 450 -3.85 -5.47 16.09
C TYR A 450 -4.34 -5.30 14.64
N LYS A 451 -3.52 -5.60 13.63
CA LYS A 451 -3.94 -5.59 12.22
C LYS A 451 -4.78 -6.83 11.86
N SER A 452 -4.58 -7.94 12.56
CA SER A 452 -5.35 -9.17 12.36
C SER A 452 -6.63 -9.17 13.19
N ARG A 453 -7.72 -9.72 12.65
CA ARG A 453 -9.01 -9.86 13.36
C ARG A 453 -8.91 -10.80 14.57
N LEU A 454 -8.15 -11.89 14.43
CA LEU A 454 -7.86 -12.84 15.48
C LEU A 454 -6.34 -13.02 15.51
N SER A 455 -5.73 -12.86 16.68
CA SER A 455 -4.28 -13.00 16.84
C SER A 455 -3.92 -13.69 18.15
N VAL A 456 -2.86 -14.49 18.12
CA VAL A 456 -2.21 -15.06 19.31
C VAL A 456 -0.81 -14.47 19.43
N ILE A 457 -0.46 -14.01 20.62
CA ILE A 457 0.91 -13.65 20.98
C ILE A 457 1.37 -14.58 22.09
N VAL A 458 2.48 -15.28 21.85
CA VAL A 458 3.19 -16.07 22.85
C VAL A 458 4.40 -15.27 23.32
N ILE A 459 4.51 -15.02 24.62
CA ILE A 459 5.65 -14.35 25.25
C ILE A 459 6.39 -15.38 26.08
N ASP A 460 7.60 -15.68 25.65
CA ASP A 460 8.42 -16.70 26.29
C ASP A 460 9.33 -16.11 27.37
N ASP A 461 9.50 -16.85 28.48
CA ASP A 461 10.36 -16.54 29.62
C ASP A 461 10.34 -15.04 30.00
N ILE A 462 9.21 -14.56 30.51
CA ILE A 462 8.98 -13.14 30.84
C ILE A 462 10.10 -12.60 31.75
N GLU A 463 10.59 -13.38 32.71
CA GLU A 463 11.71 -12.98 33.58
C GLU A 463 13.00 -12.68 32.81
N ARG A 464 13.30 -13.41 31.72
CA ARG A 464 14.48 -13.16 30.88
C ARG A 464 14.27 -11.93 30.00
N LEU A 465 13.05 -11.71 29.51
CA LEU A 465 12.71 -10.50 28.76
C LEU A 465 12.94 -9.22 29.60
N LEU A 466 12.65 -9.30 30.89
CA LEU A 466 12.87 -8.24 31.89
C LEU A 466 14.33 -8.09 32.35
N ASP A 467 15.25 -8.90 31.81
CA ASP A 467 16.64 -8.99 32.26
C ASP A 467 16.76 -9.24 33.78
N TYR A 468 15.84 -10.04 34.34
CA TYR A 468 15.81 -10.30 35.78
C TYR A 468 17.04 -11.07 36.23
N SER A 469 17.76 -10.50 37.20
CA SER A 469 18.84 -11.15 37.91
C SER A 469 18.46 -11.38 39.36
N ALA A 470 18.54 -12.65 39.80
CA ALA A 470 18.32 -13.01 41.20
C ALA A 470 19.35 -12.36 42.13
N MET A 471 20.54 -12.04 41.60
CA MET A 471 21.58 -11.32 42.33
C MET A 471 21.21 -9.83 42.41
N GLY A 472 20.69 -9.43 43.56
CA GLY A 472 20.32 -8.03 43.85
C GLY A 472 18.97 -7.58 43.30
N ASN A 473 18.09 -8.51 42.90
CA ASN A 473 16.74 -8.22 42.39
C ASN A 473 16.70 -7.12 41.31
N ARG A 474 17.66 -7.14 40.39
CA ARG A 474 17.72 -6.17 39.29
C ARG A 474 16.83 -6.63 38.14
N PHE A 475 16.09 -5.69 37.55
CA PHE A 475 15.26 -5.88 36.38
C PHE A 475 15.12 -4.55 35.62
N SER A 476 14.77 -4.62 34.34
CA SER A 476 14.49 -3.44 33.53
C SER A 476 13.08 -2.91 33.82
N ASN A 477 12.99 -1.77 34.52
CA ASN A 477 11.71 -1.12 34.79
C ASN A 477 11.04 -0.58 33.51
N VAL A 478 11.83 -0.17 32.52
CA VAL A 478 11.29 0.34 31.24
C VAL A 478 10.49 -0.75 30.52
N ILE A 479 11.03 -1.97 30.47
CA ILE A 479 10.34 -3.11 29.86
C ILE A 479 9.13 -3.53 30.72
N LEU A 480 9.28 -3.56 32.05
CA LEU A 480 8.18 -3.90 32.97
C LEU A 480 6.95 -2.99 32.75
N GLN A 481 7.14 -1.67 32.76
CA GLN A 481 6.04 -0.73 32.57
C GLN A 481 5.40 -0.87 31.19
N ALA A 482 6.20 -1.09 30.14
CA ALA A 482 5.68 -1.34 28.80
C ALA A 482 4.80 -2.60 28.76
N LEU A 483 5.25 -3.72 29.35
CA LEU A 483 4.46 -4.96 29.40
C LEU A 483 3.16 -4.80 30.18
N LEU A 484 3.19 -4.14 31.35
CA LEU A 484 1.99 -3.91 32.17
C LEU A 484 0.92 -3.12 31.39
N VAL A 485 1.34 -2.15 30.59
CA VAL A 485 0.43 -1.38 29.73
C VAL A 485 -0.09 -2.26 28.59
N LEU A 486 0.79 -2.99 27.89
CA LEU A 486 0.41 -3.82 26.75
C LEU A 486 -0.51 -4.98 27.14
N PHE A 487 -0.32 -5.60 28.30
CA PHE A 487 -1.15 -6.73 28.77
C PHE A 487 -2.55 -6.30 29.20
N LYS A 488 -2.76 -5.00 29.49
CA LYS A 488 -4.07 -4.44 29.83
C LYS A 488 -4.72 -3.70 28.66
N LYS A 489 -3.97 -3.39 27.59
CA LYS A 489 -4.45 -2.64 26.44
C LYS A 489 -5.40 -3.52 25.61
N ALA A 490 -6.67 -3.11 25.54
CA ALA A 490 -7.64 -3.78 24.69
C ALA A 490 -7.33 -3.55 23.20
N PRO A 491 -7.51 -4.57 22.34
CA PRO A 491 -7.35 -4.41 20.90
C PRO A 491 -8.46 -3.49 20.32
N PRO A 492 -8.27 -2.97 19.09
CA PRO A 492 -9.28 -2.15 18.40
C PRO A 492 -10.62 -2.89 18.22
N LYS A 493 -11.71 -2.13 18.01
CA LYS A 493 -13.07 -2.70 17.87
C LYS A 493 -13.11 -3.76 16.75
N GLY A 494 -13.61 -4.94 17.07
CA GLY A 494 -13.74 -6.06 16.12
C GLY A 494 -12.50 -6.97 16.05
N HIS A 495 -11.41 -6.61 16.70
CA HIS A 495 -10.20 -7.43 16.82
C HIS A 495 -10.17 -8.15 18.16
N LYS A 496 -9.62 -9.36 18.18
CA LYS A 496 -9.47 -10.17 19.38
C LYS A 496 -8.05 -10.68 19.51
N LEU A 497 -7.55 -10.64 20.74
CA LEU A 497 -6.18 -10.98 21.07
C LEU A 497 -6.16 -12.04 22.17
N PHE A 498 -5.45 -13.14 21.90
CA PHE A 498 -5.13 -14.17 22.89
C PHE A 498 -3.64 -14.07 23.24
N LEU A 499 -3.35 -13.83 24.52
CA LEU A 499 -2.00 -13.63 25.02
C LEU A 499 -1.60 -14.81 25.90
N ILE A 500 -0.50 -15.48 25.58
CA ILE A 500 0.07 -16.57 26.38
C ILE A 500 1.44 -16.12 26.89
N GLY A 501 1.61 -16.01 28.20
CA GLY A 501 2.89 -15.76 28.84
C GLY A 501 3.45 -17.04 29.46
N THR A 502 4.77 -17.22 29.44
CA THR A 502 5.44 -18.29 30.18
C THR A 502 6.38 -17.71 31.23
N THR A 503 6.44 -18.36 32.40
CA THR A 503 7.42 -18.02 33.43
C THR A 503 7.86 -19.21 34.26
N SER A 504 9.13 -19.24 34.62
CA SER A 504 9.69 -20.19 35.57
C SER A 504 9.73 -19.66 37.01
N LYS A 505 9.52 -18.36 37.23
CA LYS A 505 9.66 -17.68 38.53
C LYS A 505 8.41 -16.91 38.94
N ARG A 506 7.33 -17.63 39.26
CA ARG A 506 6.05 -17.04 39.67
C ARG A 506 6.19 -15.98 40.77
N SER A 507 6.90 -16.31 41.84
CA SER A 507 7.04 -15.45 43.02
C SER A 507 7.62 -14.08 42.69
N VAL A 508 8.47 -13.99 41.66
CA VAL A 508 9.07 -12.73 41.20
C VAL A 508 8.06 -11.90 40.42
N LEU A 509 7.26 -12.51 39.55
CA LEU A 509 6.21 -11.80 38.80
C LEU A 509 5.08 -11.32 39.70
N ASP A 510 4.76 -12.09 40.75
CA ASP A 510 3.77 -11.70 41.76
C ASP A 510 4.22 -10.41 42.47
N LEU A 511 5.51 -10.31 42.85
CA LEU A 511 6.07 -9.09 43.44
C LEU A 511 6.08 -7.89 42.48
N MET A 512 6.17 -8.13 41.18
CA MET A 512 6.16 -7.09 40.14
C MET A 512 4.76 -6.67 39.70
N GLY A 513 3.70 -7.34 40.16
CA GLY A 513 2.31 -7.07 39.77
C GLY A 513 1.95 -7.48 38.33
N ILE A 514 2.81 -8.24 37.64
CA ILE A 514 2.52 -8.73 36.28
C ILE A 514 1.41 -9.78 36.32
N THR A 515 1.40 -10.62 37.35
CA THR A 515 0.42 -11.71 37.50
C THR A 515 -1.02 -11.18 37.50
N GLU A 516 -1.27 -10.00 38.05
CA GLU A 516 -2.60 -9.36 38.06
C GLU A 516 -3.05 -8.85 36.68
N ALA A 517 -2.13 -8.71 35.72
CA ALA A 517 -2.47 -8.35 34.35
C ALA A 517 -2.97 -9.56 33.52
N PHE A 518 -2.74 -10.79 34.01
CA PHE A 518 -3.23 -12.00 33.36
C PHE A 518 -4.62 -12.39 33.87
N SER A 519 -5.48 -12.84 32.97
CA SER A 519 -6.85 -13.23 33.29
C SER A 519 -6.90 -14.57 34.01
N GLN A 520 -6.02 -15.50 33.62
CA GLN A 520 -5.90 -16.83 34.22
C GLN A 520 -4.44 -17.25 34.32
N ILE A 521 -4.14 -18.01 35.37
CA ILE A 521 -2.82 -18.59 35.61
C ILE A 521 -3.00 -20.11 35.59
N ILE A 522 -2.23 -20.80 34.77
CA ILE A 522 -2.25 -22.25 34.66
C ILE A 522 -0.91 -22.77 35.15
N GLN A 523 -0.93 -23.68 36.13
CA GLN A 523 0.27 -24.29 36.68
C GLN A 523 0.65 -25.54 35.87
N VAL A 524 1.87 -25.57 35.35
CA VAL A 524 2.47 -26.71 34.67
C VAL A 524 3.32 -27.48 35.67
N GLU A 525 2.80 -28.62 36.09
CA GLU A 525 3.42 -29.52 37.06
C GLU A 525 4.59 -30.30 36.43
N GLN A 526 5.53 -30.73 37.28
CA GLN A 526 6.60 -31.65 36.91
C GLN A 526 6.12 -33.11 36.99
N LEU A 527 6.91 -34.04 36.45
CA LEU A 527 6.64 -35.46 36.61
C LEU A 527 6.94 -35.85 38.06
N THR A 528 5.91 -36.34 38.75
CA THR A 528 6.00 -36.77 40.16
C THR A 528 5.83 -38.27 40.33
N GLU A 529 5.13 -38.92 39.41
CA GLU A 529 4.86 -40.36 39.48
C GLU A 529 5.73 -41.15 38.50
N GLY A 530 6.22 -42.32 38.93
CA GLY A 530 6.93 -43.24 38.04
C GLY A 530 6.06 -43.75 36.88
N SER A 531 4.73 -43.79 37.08
CA SER A 531 3.74 -44.11 36.03
C SER A 531 3.79 -43.12 34.86
N GLN A 532 3.99 -41.83 35.16
CA GLN A 532 4.07 -40.75 34.19
C GLN A 532 5.39 -40.81 33.40
N VAL A 533 6.49 -41.12 34.08
CA VAL A 533 7.80 -41.32 33.45
C VAL A 533 7.74 -42.51 32.49
N MET A 534 7.09 -43.61 32.89
CA MET A 534 6.91 -44.77 32.02
C MET A 534 6.11 -44.45 30.77
N LYS A 535 5.04 -43.64 30.86
CA LYS A 535 4.30 -43.21 29.68
C LYS A 535 5.17 -42.43 28.68
N VAL A 536 6.09 -41.59 29.16
CA VAL A 536 7.04 -40.89 28.28
C VAL A 536 7.99 -41.86 27.58
N ILE A 537 8.49 -42.86 28.31
CA ILE A 537 9.41 -43.88 27.77
C ILE A 537 8.67 -44.78 26.77
N ASP A 538 7.43 -45.17 27.07
CA ASP A 538 6.59 -46.00 26.20
C ASP A 538 6.27 -45.28 24.87
N ASP A 539 6.06 -43.95 24.90
CA ASP A 539 5.79 -43.14 23.69
C ASP A 539 7.05 -42.96 22.81
N LEU A 540 8.23 -42.85 23.42
CA LEU A 540 9.50 -42.63 22.72
C LEU A 540 10.20 -43.92 22.28
N GLN A 541 9.87 -45.05 22.91
CA GLN A 541 10.54 -46.35 22.77
C GLN A 541 12.07 -46.27 22.62
N PRO A 542 12.80 -45.62 23.55
CA PRO A 542 14.23 -45.35 23.39
C PRO A 542 15.15 -46.53 23.75
N PHE A 543 14.63 -47.55 24.46
CA PHE A 543 15.38 -48.68 25.01
C PHE A 543 14.84 -50.02 24.52
N PRO A 544 15.64 -51.10 24.55
CA PRO A 544 15.14 -52.45 24.27
C PRO A 544 14.13 -52.91 25.32
N GLU A 545 13.17 -53.76 24.95
CA GLU A 545 12.04 -54.19 25.81
C GLU A 545 12.47 -54.74 27.18
N ARG A 546 13.62 -55.43 27.26
CA ARG A 546 14.18 -55.96 28.51
C ARG A 546 14.50 -54.86 29.52
N ASP A 547 15.05 -53.75 29.03
CA ASP A 547 15.45 -52.62 29.88
C ASP A 547 14.22 -51.80 30.28
N ILE A 548 13.21 -51.71 29.41
CA ILE A 548 11.91 -51.08 29.73
C ILE A 548 11.21 -51.83 30.87
N GLU A 549 11.21 -53.16 30.85
CA GLU A 549 10.67 -53.96 31.95
C GLU A 549 11.46 -53.78 33.25
N GLN A 550 12.80 -53.69 33.18
CA GLN A 550 13.63 -53.38 34.35
C GLN A 550 13.32 -52.00 34.92
N ILE A 551 13.20 -50.97 34.07
CA ILE A 551 12.83 -49.61 34.47
C ILE A 551 11.42 -49.59 35.08
N ARG A 552 10.45 -50.30 34.48
CA ARG A 552 9.08 -50.42 35.01
C ARG A 552 9.07 -51.08 36.39
N THR A 553 9.89 -52.11 36.57
CA THR A 553 10.05 -52.84 37.84
C THR A 553 10.72 -51.94 38.88
N ALA A 554 11.78 -51.23 38.51
CA ALA A 554 12.49 -50.30 39.40
C ALA A 554 11.66 -49.06 39.78
N LEU A 555 10.82 -48.52 38.88
CA LEU A 555 9.96 -47.37 39.16
C LEU A 555 8.70 -47.75 39.94
N SER A 556 8.17 -48.97 39.76
CA SER A 556 7.09 -49.50 40.61
C SER A 556 7.59 -49.87 42.00
N HIS A 557 8.77 -50.50 42.08
CA HIS A 557 9.48 -50.76 43.33
C HIS A 557 10.23 -49.55 43.88
N GLY A 558 10.27 -48.39 43.21
CA GLY A 558 10.90 -47.16 43.72
C GLY A 558 10.18 -46.58 44.94
N SER A 559 8.94 -47.04 45.18
CA SER A 559 8.23 -46.86 46.45
C SER A 559 8.73 -47.79 47.58
N GLN A 560 9.56 -48.81 47.27
CA GLN A 560 9.93 -49.92 48.15
C GLN A 560 11.36 -50.51 47.97
N LEU A 561 12.28 -49.91 47.20
CA LEU A 561 13.68 -50.34 47.09
C LEU A 561 14.47 -49.88 48.33
N ARG A 562 14.15 -50.55 49.44
CA ARG A 562 14.88 -50.56 50.71
C ARG A 562 16.11 -51.44 50.57
N HIS A 563 17.18 -50.97 49.93
CA HIS A 563 18.48 -51.55 50.21
C HIS A 563 19.55 -50.47 50.26
N SER A 564 20.16 -50.37 51.45
CA SER A 564 21.37 -49.62 51.81
C SER A 564 21.20 -48.17 52.32
N MET A 565 21.08 -48.09 53.65
CA MET A 565 21.65 -47.09 54.57
C MET A 565 21.70 -45.61 54.12
N LEU A 566 20.56 -44.99 53.88
CA LEU A 566 20.27 -43.58 54.21
C LEU A 566 18.76 -43.39 53.98
N ASP A 567 18.03 -43.15 55.07
CA ASP A 567 16.59 -42.88 55.07
C ASP A 567 16.29 -41.63 54.24
N ASP A 568 15.74 -41.79 53.04
CA ASP A 568 14.95 -40.77 52.36
C ASP A 568 14.21 -41.39 51.18
N THR A 569 12.87 -41.43 51.24
CA THR A 569 12.03 -41.73 50.09
C THR A 569 12.33 -40.69 49.00
N VAL A 570 12.95 -41.11 47.90
CA VAL A 570 13.25 -40.22 46.77
C VAL A 570 11.95 -40.01 46.00
N GLU A 571 11.25 -38.91 46.31
CA GLU A 571 10.14 -38.43 45.50
C GLU A 571 10.68 -38.02 44.13
N ILE A 572 10.07 -38.53 43.07
CA ILE A 572 10.44 -38.17 41.70
C ILE A 572 9.97 -36.73 41.49
N SER A 573 10.88 -35.84 41.07
CA SER A 573 10.53 -34.48 40.69
C SER A 573 11.45 -34.06 39.56
N ILE A 574 10.99 -34.25 38.33
CA ILE A 574 11.79 -33.96 37.14
C ILE A 574 10.96 -33.24 36.07
N GLY A 575 11.59 -32.25 35.42
CA GLY A 575 11.01 -31.60 34.25
C GLY A 575 11.19 -32.45 32.98
N ILE A 576 10.19 -32.44 32.10
CA ILE A 576 10.19 -33.21 30.85
C ILE A 576 11.43 -32.97 29.99
N LYS A 577 11.93 -31.73 29.91
CA LYS A 577 13.12 -31.38 29.11
C LYS A 577 14.38 -32.06 29.65
N LYS A 578 14.52 -32.13 30.97
CA LYS A 578 15.66 -32.81 31.61
C LYS A 578 15.53 -34.32 31.46
N LEU A 579 14.31 -34.85 31.55
CA LEU A 579 14.03 -36.26 31.30
C LEU A 579 14.48 -36.70 29.89
N TYR A 580 14.14 -35.92 28.86
CA TYR A 580 14.63 -36.17 27.48
C TYR A 580 16.16 -36.21 27.39
N MET A 581 16.85 -35.28 28.07
CA MET A 581 18.32 -35.27 28.10
C MET A 581 18.88 -36.52 28.77
N LEU A 582 18.27 -36.98 29.87
CA LEU A 582 18.70 -38.19 30.58
C LEU A 582 18.46 -39.45 29.73
N ILE A 583 17.32 -39.53 29.03
CA ILE A 583 17.00 -40.64 28.13
C ILE A 583 18.05 -40.71 27.01
N GLU A 584 18.33 -39.59 26.34
CA GLU A 584 19.28 -39.58 25.23
C GLU A 584 20.71 -39.84 25.70
N MET A 585 21.11 -39.32 26.87
CA MET A 585 22.41 -39.61 27.47
C MET A 585 22.57 -41.10 27.80
N ALA A 586 21.53 -41.73 28.35
CA ALA A 586 21.52 -43.14 28.69
C ALA A 586 21.56 -44.03 27.44
N ARG A 587 20.89 -43.62 26.37
CA ARG A 587 20.90 -44.32 25.07
C ARG A 587 22.30 -44.42 24.45
N GLN A 588 23.19 -43.45 24.72
CA GLN A 588 24.57 -43.48 24.21
C GLN A 588 25.50 -44.39 25.03
N ALA A 589 25.01 -45.02 26.11
CA ALA A 589 25.82 -45.95 26.90
C ALA A 589 25.96 -47.30 26.20
N GLU A 590 27.20 -47.80 26.08
CA GLU A 590 27.51 -49.08 25.45
C GLU A 590 27.04 -50.29 26.29
N GLU A 591 26.94 -50.14 27.62
CA GLU A 591 26.52 -51.17 28.56
C GLU A 591 25.27 -50.72 29.35
N GLN A 592 24.26 -51.60 29.43
CA GLN A 592 23.03 -51.50 30.24
C GLN A 592 22.43 -50.07 30.32
N PRO A 593 21.88 -49.55 29.21
CA PRO A 593 21.39 -48.19 29.14
C PRO A 593 20.23 -47.93 30.12
N GLY A 594 19.42 -48.94 30.43
CA GLY A 594 18.32 -48.83 31.40
C GLY A 594 18.78 -48.60 32.85
N GLU A 595 19.88 -49.22 33.28
CA GLU A 595 20.41 -49.05 34.65
C GLU A 595 21.05 -47.67 34.82
N LYS A 596 21.84 -47.24 33.83
CA LYS A 596 22.44 -45.90 33.80
C LYS A 596 21.40 -44.79 33.78
N PHE A 597 20.28 -45.01 33.09
CA PHE A 597 19.14 -44.10 33.11
C PHE A 597 18.55 -43.95 34.52
N LEU A 598 18.30 -45.07 35.22
CA LEU A 598 17.75 -45.06 36.57
C LEU A 598 18.68 -44.37 37.57
N GLU A 599 19.98 -44.66 37.53
CA GLU A 599 20.98 -43.99 38.38
C GLU A 599 20.96 -42.48 38.16
N SER A 600 21.02 -42.05 36.89
CA SER A 600 21.01 -40.62 36.53
C SER A 600 19.71 -39.93 36.93
N LEU A 601 18.58 -40.63 36.83
CA LEU A 601 17.26 -40.12 37.23
C LEU A 601 17.19 -39.89 38.75
N PHE A 602 17.63 -40.87 39.55
CA PHE A 602 17.60 -40.77 41.01
C PHE A 602 18.58 -39.73 41.53
N ASP A 603 19.75 -39.60 40.92
CA ASP A 603 20.73 -38.56 41.28
C ASP A 603 20.21 -37.14 41.00
N GLU A 604 19.53 -36.93 39.87
CA GLU A 604 18.91 -35.64 39.55
C GLU A 604 17.75 -35.31 40.51
N CYS A 605 16.93 -36.30 40.89
CA CYS A 605 15.86 -36.10 41.88
C CYS A 605 16.42 -35.73 43.26
N ARG A 606 17.53 -36.36 43.68
CA ARG A 606 18.26 -35.99 44.91
C ARG A 606 18.84 -34.57 44.85
N TYR A 607 19.33 -34.15 43.68
CA TYR A 607 19.84 -32.79 43.48
C TYR A 607 18.75 -31.73 43.62
N ASN A 608 17.58 -31.95 42.99
CA ASN A 608 16.46 -31.00 43.06
C ASN A 608 15.94 -30.80 44.49
N ARG A 609 15.92 -31.86 45.30
CA ARG A 609 15.49 -31.79 46.72
C ARG A 609 16.39 -30.88 47.57
N ARG A 610 17.71 -30.92 47.34
CA ARG A 610 18.69 -30.09 48.07
C ARG A 610 18.62 -28.58 47.77
N HIS A 611 17.90 -28.19 46.72
CA HIS A 611 17.69 -26.77 46.35
C HIS A 611 16.27 -26.27 46.68
N LEU A 612 15.40 -27.14 47.19
CA LEU A 612 14.04 -26.80 47.66
C LEU A 612 14.01 -26.46 49.15
N ASP A 613 14.96 -26.99 49.93
CA ASP A 613 15.28 -26.60 51.32
C ASP A 613 16.23 -25.38 51.35
#